data_AF-A0A2G8TI38-F1
#
_entry.id   AF-A0A2G8TI38-F1
#
_cell.length_a   1.000
_cell.length_b   1.000
_cell.length_c   1.000
_cell.angle_alpha   90.00
_cell.angle_beta   90.00
_cell.angle_gamma   90.00
#
_symmetry.space_group_name_H-M   'P 1'
#
loop_
_entity.id
_entity.type
_entity.pdbx_description
1 polymer ?
#
loop_
_entity_poly.entity_id
_entity_poly.type
_entity_poly.pdbx_seq_one_letter_code
_entity_poly.pdbx_strand_id
1 'polypeptide(L)' 'MRRLAMTVLWPSFVAAALAEGCVFSVFDPADLAYLAESGITPTAVYSVGFFALWSLCALSSLLTMYLVVTPADQKAPF' A
#
# COMPACT_ATOMS: atom_id res chain seq x y z
N MET A 1 -7.40 16.18 -9.82
CA MET A 1 -7.47 15.07 -8.86
C MET A 1 -7.39 13.68 -9.52
N ARG A 2 -8.18 13.35 -10.56
CA ARG A 2 -8.12 12.02 -11.24
C ARG A 2 -6.74 11.57 -11.72
N ARG A 3 -5.94 12.46 -12.32
CA ARG A 3 -4.55 12.15 -12.74
C ARG A 3 -3.65 11.80 -11.54
N LEU A 4 -3.75 12.56 -10.45
CA LEU A 4 -2.96 12.32 -9.23
C LEU A 4 -3.29 10.94 -8.63
N ALA A 5 -4.57 10.59 -8.60
CA ALA A 5 -5.01 9.27 -8.13
C ALA A 5 -4.43 8.14 -9.00
N MET A 6 -4.44 8.26 -10.33
CA MET A 6 -3.81 7.25 -11.21
C MET A 6 -2.29 7.20 -11.06
N THR A 7 -1.63 8.35 -10.89
CA THR A 7 -0.17 8.42 -10.70
C THR A 7 0.29 7.83 -9.38
N VAL A 8 -0.58 7.80 -8.35
CA VAL A 8 -0.26 7.18 -7.06
C VAL A 8 -0.71 5.72 -6.99
N LEU A 9 -1.96 5.43 -7.37
CA LEU A 9 -2.56 4.10 -7.21
C LEU A 9 -1.89 3.05 -8.09
N TRP A 10 -1.42 3.42 -9.28
CA TRP A 10 -0.80 2.48 -10.21
C TRP A 10 0.60 2.02 -9.76
N PRO A 11 1.56 2.90 -9.43
CA PRO A 11 2.85 2.47 -8.89
C PRO A 11 2.72 1.79 -7.52
N SER A 12 1.81 2.27 -6.67
CA SER A 12 1.60 1.65 -5.35
C SER A 12 1.04 0.23 -5.46
N PHE A 13 0.24 -0.06 -6.49
CA PHE A 13 -0.27 -1.41 -6.76
C PHE A 13 0.86 -2.39 -7.07
N VAL A 14 1.80 -2.01 -7.94
CA VAL A 14 2.95 -2.85 -8.29
C VAL A 14 3.87 -3.06 -7.08
N ALA A 15 4.15 -1.99 -6.32
CA ALA A 15 4.95 -2.09 -5.10
C ALA A 15 4.29 -3.01 -4.06
N ALA A 16 2.98 -2.91 -3.89
CA ALA A 16 2.22 -3.74 -2.97
C ALA A 16 2.18 -5.20 -3.38
N ALA A 17 2.02 -5.51 -4.68
CA ALA A 17 2.06 -6.88 -5.17
C ALA A 17 3.43 -7.54 -4.91
N LEU A 18 4.53 -6.79 -5.08
CA LEU A 18 5.87 -7.26 -4.74
C LEU A 18 6.04 -7.46 -3.23
N ALA A 19 5.60 -6.48 -2.42
CA ALA A 19 5.67 -6.56 -0.97
C ALA A 19 4.84 -7.74 -0.43
N GLU A 20 3.65 -7.96 -0.99
CA GLU A 20 2.79 -9.09 -0.65
C GLU A 20 3.49 -10.42 -0.93
N GLY A 21 4.07 -10.58 -2.13
CA GLY A 21 4.85 -11.76 -2.47
C GLY A 21 6.02 -12.00 -1.53
N CYS A 22 6.73 -10.94 -1.12
CA CYS A 22 7.81 -11.04 -0.14
C CYS A 22 7.31 -11.44 1.25
N VAL A 23 6.22 -10.85 1.72
CA VAL A 23 5.63 -11.14 3.04
C VAL A 23 5.15 -12.59 3.08
N PHE A 24 4.33 -13.02 2.13
CA PHE A 24 3.82 -14.40 2.14
C PHE A 24 4.85 -15.45 1.73
N SER A 25 5.99 -15.05 1.15
CA SER A 25 7.14 -15.95 1.01
C SER A 25 7.80 -16.26 2.36
N VAL A 26 7.63 -15.39 3.36
CA VAL A 26 8.20 -15.56 4.71
C VAL A 26 7.15 -16.06 5.70
N PHE A 27 5.89 -15.61 5.55
CA PHE A 27 4.77 -15.93 6.43
C PHE A 27 3.76 -16.82 5.71
N ASP A 28 3.44 -17.99 6.29
CA ASP A 28 2.41 -18.87 5.72
C ASP A 28 1.00 -18.28 5.96
N PRO A 29 0.20 -18.02 4.92
CA PRO A 29 -1.19 -17.55 5.07
C PRO A 29 -2.07 -18.57 5.82
N ALA A 30 -1.77 -19.87 5.77
CA ALA A 30 -2.54 -20.91 6.44
C ALA A 30 -2.39 -20.79 7.96
N ASP A 31 -1.19 -20.47 8.44
CA ASP A 31 -0.92 -20.23 9.86
C ASP A 31 -1.68 -19.00 10.36
N LEU A 32 -1.72 -17.92 9.57
CA LEU A 32 -2.49 -16.72 9.88
C LEU A 32 -4.00 -16.97 9.87
N ALA A 33 -4.49 -17.77 8.92
CA ALA A 33 -5.90 -18.17 8.86
C ALA A 33 -6.29 -19.02 10.08
N TYR A 34 -5.41 -19.90 10.54
CA TYR A 34 -5.60 -20.73 11.72
C TYR A 34 -5.64 -19.87 12.99
N LEU A 35 -4.72 -18.92 13.14
CA LEU A 35 -4.64 -18.00 14.28
C LEU A 35 -5.90 -17.13 14.45
N ALA A 36 -6.60 -16.84 13.35
CA ALA A 36 -7.79 -16.02 13.37
C ALA A 36 -9.03 -16.75 13.90
N GLU A 37 -8.97 -18.07 14.14
CA GLU A 37 -10.05 -18.96 14.65
C GLU A 37 -11.44 -18.78 13.98
N SER A 38 -11.48 -18.13 12.82
CA SER A 38 -12.72 -17.61 12.21
C SER A 38 -13.09 -18.34 10.93
N GLY A 39 -12.40 -19.43 10.60
CA GLY A 39 -12.67 -20.22 9.39
C GLY A 39 -12.41 -19.45 8.09
N ILE A 40 -11.58 -18.42 8.14
CA ILE A 40 -11.25 -17.62 6.95
C ILE A 40 -10.40 -18.47 6.00
N THR A 41 -10.67 -18.40 4.71
CA THR A 41 -9.87 -19.12 3.71
C THR A 41 -8.51 -18.46 3.53
N PRO A 42 -7.44 -19.22 3.20
CA PRO A 42 -6.13 -18.64 2.89
C PRO A 42 -6.20 -17.55 1.81
N THR A 43 -7.09 -17.71 0.82
CA THR A 43 -7.35 -16.74 -0.26
C THR A 43 -7.84 -15.38 0.26
N ALA A 44 -8.62 -15.37 1.33
CA ALA A 44 -9.06 -14.14 1.97
C ALA A 44 -7.90 -13.44 2.70
N VAL A 45 -7.01 -14.20 3.34
CA VAL A 45 -5.80 -13.66 3.98
C VAL A 45 -4.90 -12.97 2.97
N TYR A 46 -4.65 -13.60 1.80
CA TYR A 46 -3.94 -12.98 0.69
C TYR A 46 -4.59 -11.66 0.27
N SER A 47 -5.89 -11.69 -0.02
CA SER A 47 -6.61 -10.50 -0.49
C SER A 47 -6.55 -9.35 0.52
N VAL A 48 -6.75 -9.64 1.81
CA VAL A 48 -6.66 -8.62 2.87
C VAL A 48 -5.24 -8.09 3.00
N GLY A 49 -4.23 -8.97 2.95
CA GLY A 49 -2.82 -8.59 2.95
C GLY A 49 -2.47 -7.66 1.78
N PHE A 50 -2.89 -8.00 0.57
CA PHE A 50 -2.74 -7.16 -0.61
C PHE A 50 -3.36 -5.77 -0.41
N PHE A 51 -4.62 -5.69 0.01
CA PHE A 51 -5.31 -4.41 0.20
C PHE A 51 -4.67 -3.56 1.31
N ALA A 52 -4.19 -4.19 2.39
CA ALA A 52 -3.48 -3.50 3.47
C ALA A 52 -2.16 -2.91 2.98
N LEU A 53 -1.34 -3.71 2.31
CA LEU A 53 -0.06 -3.27 1.73
C LEU A 53 -0.26 -2.21 0.66
N TRP A 54 -1.25 -2.38 -0.21
CA TRP A 54 -1.59 -1.42 -1.25
C TRP A 54 -2.03 -0.07 -0.68
N SER A 55 -2.87 -0.09 0.36
CA SER A 55 -3.29 1.13 1.06
C SER A 55 -2.10 1.85 1.70
N LEU A 56 -1.18 1.10 2.31
CA LEU A 56 0.04 1.67 2.91
C LEU A 56 0.97 2.29 1.86
N CYS A 57 1.22 1.59 0.75
CA CYS A 57 2.01 2.12 -0.36
C CYS A 57 1.35 3.34 -1.02
N ALA A 58 0.02 3.32 -1.16
CA ALA A 58 -0.74 4.44 -1.69
C ALA A 58 -0.66 5.67 -0.76
N LEU A 59 -0.80 5.46 0.56
CA LEU A 59 -0.62 6.51 1.58
C LEU A 59 0.78 7.12 1.55
N SER A 60 1.82 6.27 1.46
CA SER A 60 3.20 6.73 1.35
C SER A 60 3.42 7.58 0.10
N SER A 61 2.92 7.13 -1.04
CA SER A 61 3.03 7.87 -2.32
C SER A 61 2.21 9.16 -2.33
N LEU A 62 1.02 9.16 -1.70
CA LEU A 62 0.20 10.35 -1.48
C LEU A 62 0.93 11.35 -0.60
N LEU A 63 1.58 10.90 0.46
CA LEU A 63 2.38 11.75 1.35
C LEU A 63 3.57 12.34 0.61
N THR A 64 4.32 11.54 -0.16
CA THR A 64 5.40 12.05 -1.01
C THR A 64 4.89 13.12 -1.97
N MET A 65 3.75 12.87 -2.64
CA MET A 65 3.16 13.83 -3.55
C MET A 65 2.68 15.10 -2.82
N TYR A 66 2.11 14.96 -1.63
CA TYR A 66 1.73 16.10 -0.79
C TYR A 66 2.94 16.95 -0.41
N LEU A 67 4.05 16.33 -0.02
CA LEU A 67 5.28 17.05 0.32
C LEU A 67 5.94 17.71 -0.89
N VAL A 68 5.87 17.09 -2.08
CA VAL A 68 6.42 17.66 -3.32
C VAL A 68 5.55 18.80 -3.86
N VAL A 69 4.23 18.70 -3.72
CA VAL A 69 3.28 19.71 -4.23
C VAL A 69 3.09 20.87 -3.25
N THR A 70 3.20 20.63 -1.94
CA THR A 70 3.19 21.70 -0.94
C THR A 70 4.46 22.54 -1.12
N PRO A 71 4.37 23.81 -1.56
CA PRO A 71 5.54 24.65 -1.64
C PRO A 71 6.06 24.83 -0.23
N ALA A 72 7.27 24.35 0.05
CA ALA A 72 8.01 24.71 1.25
C ALA A 72 8.33 26.20 1.11
N ASP A 73 7.47 27.04 1.69
CA ASP A 73 7.65 28.47 1.92
C ASP A 73 8.57 29.12 0.88
N GLN A 74 8.04 29.35 -0.33
CA GLN A 74 8.75 30.06 -1.39
C GLN A 74 8.96 31.49 -0.90
N LYS A 75 10.06 31.70 -0.18
CA LYS A 75 10.52 33.00 0.33
C LYS A 75 10.50 33.97 -0.83
N ALA A 76 9.65 34.99 -0.71
CA ALA A 76 9.43 36.00 -1.73
C ALA A 76 10.78 36.54 -2.24
N PRO A 77 11.04 36.53 -3.57
CA PRO A 77 12.17 37.26 -4.10
C PRO A 77 11.88 38.74 -3.85
N PHE A 78 12.74 39.38 -3.06
CA PHE A 78 12.85 40.83 -3.03
C PHE A 78 13.08 41.34 -4.46
#